data_AF-A0A661D945-F1
#
_entry.id   AF-A0A661D945-F1
#
_cell.length_a   1.000
_cell.length_b   1.000
_cell.length_c   1.000
_cell.angle_alpha   90.00
_cell.angle_beta   90.00
_cell.angle_gamma   90.00
#
_symmetry.space_group_name_H-M   'P 1'
#
loop_
_entity.id
_entity.type
_entity.pdbx_description
1 polymer ?
#
loop_
_entity_poly.entity_id
_entity_poly.type
_entity_poly.pdbx_seq_one_letter_code
_entity_poly.pdbx_strand_id
1 'polypeptide(L)'
;MLTLTSKHQSIRTYYQELSDFKRLAQTHEGTVKIAFQHLLESCAKQCQWVLTQEQTLKRSHNKRIRIDGVLFDSSNLVRGYWEAKDSQDDLPFEVHKKLYQDDYPQHNILFQAPERTILIQNGREVLDLSLTEPANLVQVLHTFFNFKRPEYERWDLAAEEFKGRVPDLAQKLLTLIQAARLEDKKFAAAFNRFAEQCQKAINPNLADAAIFEMLIQHLLTERIFRRLFNHPDFAKRNIIAREIETVIDKLTAQAFNRDAFFAELKYFYKALEDVAATIDEHSYKQHFLNTIYERFFQGFSVKVADTHGIVYTPQPIVDFMVKSVAEILQTEFGKSLTSKGVHILDPFVGTGNFIVRIMREIAQQSRIDLNDKYQNELHCNEIMLLPYYIAGMNIEHEYLELMGKYQPFDGICLADTFELAENKQVDMFAPENTERVKKQQTTDFFVIIGNPPYNVGQANENDNNKNRQYKT
;
A
#
# COMPACT_ATOMS: atom_id res chain seq x y z
N MET A 1 17.85 17.28 2.27
CA MET A 1 18.90 17.29 1.23
C MET A 1 20.18 16.80 1.87
N LEU A 2 20.92 15.93 1.18
CA LEU A 2 22.20 15.42 1.68
C LEU A 2 23.20 16.57 1.71
N THR A 3 23.81 16.82 2.87
CA THR A 3 24.88 17.80 3.02
C THR A 3 26.15 17.07 3.40
N LEU A 4 27.01 16.80 2.43
CA LEU A 4 28.24 16.03 2.62
C LEU A 4 29.46 16.88 2.28
N THR A 5 30.56 16.70 3.01
CA THR A 5 31.88 17.27 2.66
C THR A 5 32.92 16.15 2.63
N SER A 6 34.06 16.39 1.98
CA SER A 6 35.16 15.40 1.91
C SER A 6 35.76 15.07 3.28
N LYS A 7 35.51 15.90 4.29
CA LYS A 7 35.95 15.68 5.68
C LYS A 7 34.90 14.96 6.53
N HIS A 8 33.73 14.67 5.99
CA HIS A 8 32.66 13.98 6.72
C HIS A 8 33.10 12.59 7.17
N GLN A 9 32.68 12.17 8.36
CA GLN A 9 33.11 10.91 8.96
C GLN A 9 32.83 9.71 8.06
N SER A 10 31.64 9.63 7.46
CA SER A 10 31.26 8.53 6.56
C SER A 10 32.20 8.36 5.37
N ILE A 11 32.69 9.47 4.79
CA ILE A 11 33.65 9.44 3.68
C ILE A 11 35.01 8.90 4.14
N ARG A 12 35.47 9.34 5.32
CA ARG A 12 36.73 8.84 5.89
C ARG A 12 36.66 7.36 6.23
N THR A 13 35.55 6.92 6.84
CA THR A 13 35.30 5.51 7.17
C THR A 13 35.32 4.65 5.91
N TYR A 14 34.66 5.09 4.83
CA TYR A 14 34.67 4.37 3.55
C TYR A 14 36.09 4.13 3.02
N TYR A 15 36.92 5.18 2.90
CA TYR A 15 38.29 5.03 2.41
C TYR A 15 39.19 4.23 3.37
N GLN A 16 38.93 4.31 4.68
CA GLN A 16 39.65 3.51 5.67
C GLN A 16 39.33 2.02 5.51
N GLU A 17 38.05 1.66 5.36
CA GLU A 17 37.62 0.29 5.10
C GLU A 17 38.24 -0.26 3.80
N LEU A 18 38.23 0.51 2.71
CA LEU A 18 38.89 0.11 1.46
C LEU A 18 40.41 -0.12 1.64
N SER A 19 41.09 0.74 2.40
CA SER A 19 42.52 0.61 2.69
C SER A 19 42.80 -0.65 3.51
N ASP A 20 41.96 -0.93 4.51
CA ASP A 20 42.07 -2.13 5.34
C ASP A 20 41.85 -3.41 4.50
N PHE A 21 40.86 -3.42 3.61
CA PHE A 21 40.59 -4.54 2.70
C PHE A 21 41.73 -4.78 1.73
N LYS A 22 42.30 -3.71 1.16
CA LYS A 22 43.47 -3.80 0.28
C LYS A 22 44.69 -4.36 1.02
N ARG A 23 44.93 -3.94 2.26
CA ARG A 23 46.00 -4.48 3.12
C ARG A 23 45.82 -5.99 3.38
N LEU A 24 44.58 -6.45 3.53
CA LEU A 24 44.24 -7.85 3.80
C LEU A 24 44.11 -8.70 2.52
N ALA A 25 44.37 -8.14 1.33
CA ALA A 25 44.15 -8.78 0.03
C ALA A 25 42.70 -9.30 -0.18
N GLN A 26 41.72 -8.66 0.47
CA GLN A 26 40.29 -8.98 0.38
C GLN A 26 39.57 -7.97 -0.54
N THR A 27 39.99 -7.87 -1.80
CA THR A 27 39.46 -6.88 -2.77
C THR A 27 38.38 -7.44 -3.70
N HIS A 28 37.75 -8.55 -3.33
CA HIS A 28 36.68 -9.16 -4.14
C HIS A 28 35.35 -8.40 -3.95
N GLU A 29 34.46 -8.52 -4.94
CA GLU A 29 33.18 -7.79 -5.07
C GLU A 29 32.42 -7.64 -3.73
N GLY A 30 32.18 -8.76 -3.04
CA GLY A 30 31.41 -8.78 -1.80
C GLY A 30 31.99 -7.93 -0.67
N THR A 31 33.32 -7.77 -0.60
CA THR A 31 33.96 -7.00 0.48
C THR A 31 33.93 -5.49 0.18
N VAL A 32 34.17 -5.09 -1.07
CA VAL A 32 34.07 -3.68 -1.48
C VAL A 32 32.63 -3.19 -1.42
N LYS A 33 31.67 -4.05 -1.81
CA LYS A 33 30.24 -3.81 -1.69
C LYS A 33 29.86 -3.41 -0.26
N ILE A 34 30.36 -4.10 0.77
CA ILE A 34 30.03 -3.80 2.18
C ILE A 34 30.43 -2.37 2.58
N ALA A 35 31.64 -1.92 2.21
CA ALA A 35 32.07 -0.56 2.55
C ALA A 35 31.20 0.52 1.89
N PHE A 36 30.88 0.32 0.61
CA PHE A 36 30.01 1.26 -0.10
C PHE A 36 28.58 1.23 0.44
N GLN A 37 28.09 0.06 0.85
CA GLN A 37 26.80 -0.09 1.50
C GLN A 37 26.72 0.72 2.81
N HIS A 38 27.71 0.60 3.71
CA HIS A 38 27.75 1.39 4.95
C HIS A 38 27.71 2.90 4.66
N LEU A 39 28.41 3.34 3.62
CA LEU A 39 28.40 4.73 3.17
C LEU A 39 27.00 5.15 2.70
N LEU A 40 26.36 4.35 1.84
CA LEU A 40 25.01 4.62 1.37
C LEU A 40 23.98 4.64 2.51
N GLU A 41 24.06 3.71 3.48
CA GLU A 41 23.19 3.69 4.65
C GLU A 41 23.36 4.95 5.52
N SER A 42 24.60 5.41 5.69
CA SER A 42 24.88 6.66 6.41
C SER A 42 24.28 7.88 5.71
N CYS A 43 24.42 7.97 4.38
CA CYS A 43 23.80 9.02 3.58
C CYS A 43 22.26 8.94 3.57
N ALA A 44 21.71 7.73 3.44
CA ALA A 44 20.27 7.49 3.45
C ALA A 44 19.63 7.97 4.75
N LYS A 45 20.24 7.66 5.91
CA LYS A 45 19.76 8.12 7.23
C LYS A 45 19.65 9.65 7.31
N GLN A 46 20.60 10.40 6.74
CA GLN A 46 20.54 11.87 6.71
C GLN A 46 19.38 12.40 5.86
N CYS A 47 18.97 11.65 4.84
CA CYS A 47 17.84 11.97 3.99
C CYS A 47 16.50 11.38 4.48
N GLN A 48 16.48 10.72 5.64
CA GLN A 48 15.33 9.93 6.12
C GLN A 48 14.90 8.84 5.12
N TRP A 49 15.87 8.25 4.44
CA TRP A 49 15.70 7.14 3.51
C TRP A 49 16.19 5.84 4.13
N VAL A 50 15.68 4.72 3.62
CA VAL A 50 16.06 3.37 4.00
C VAL A 50 16.66 2.66 2.79
N LEU A 51 17.82 2.04 2.97
CA LEU A 51 18.41 1.14 1.99
C LEU A 51 17.94 -0.29 2.28
N THR A 52 17.30 -0.94 1.31
CA THR A 52 17.09 -2.39 1.35
C THR A 52 18.11 -3.07 0.45
N GLN A 53 18.55 -4.26 0.86
CA GLN A 53 19.59 -5.02 0.16
C GLN A 53 18.96 -6.12 -0.70
N GLU A 54 19.68 -6.49 -1.76
CA GLU A 54 19.47 -7.70 -2.57
C GLU A 54 18.01 -7.92 -2.99
N GLN A 55 17.43 -6.90 -3.63
CA GLN A 55 16.06 -6.96 -4.11
C GLN A 55 15.99 -7.65 -5.47
N THR A 56 15.03 -8.56 -5.63
CA THR A 56 14.70 -9.12 -6.94
C THR A 56 13.54 -8.34 -7.53
N LEU A 57 13.81 -7.50 -8.53
CA LEU A 57 12.78 -6.76 -9.24
C LEU A 57 12.21 -7.63 -10.36
N LYS A 58 10.88 -7.72 -10.42
CA LYS A 58 10.17 -8.30 -11.57
C LYS A 58 10.11 -7.25 -12.68
N ARG A 59 10.57 -7.61 -13.87
CA ARG A 59 10.58 -6.74 -15.05
C ARG A 59 9.74 -7.32 -16.17
N SER A 60 9.65 -6.58 -17.26
CA SER A 60 8.94 -6.93 -18.49
C SER A 60 9.22 -8.38 -18.90
N HIS A 61 8.21 -9.08 -19.42
CA HIS A 61 8.36 -10.47 -19.93
C HIS A 61 8.88 -11.48 -18.89
N ASN A 62 8.52 -11.32 -17.61
CA ASN A 62 8.86 -12.26 -16.53
C ASN A 62 10.36 -12.37 -16.22
N LYS A 63 11.18 -11.42 -16.72
CA LYS A 63 12.59 -11.30 -16.35
C LYS A 63 12.70 -10.89 -14.87
N ARG A 64 13.68 -11.46 -14.17
CA ARG A 64 14.01 -11.10 -12.79
C ARG A 64 15.41 -10.52 -12.79
N ILE A 65 15.54 -9.30 -12.29
CA ILE A 65 16.85 -8.69 -12.04
C ILE A 65 17.08 -8.66 -10.54
N ARG A 66 18.28 -9.06 -10.12
CA ARG A 66 18.72 -8.89 -8.74
C ARG A 66 19.56 -7.63 -8.70
N ILE A 67 19.18 -6.70 -7.84
CA ILE A 67 19.89 -5.43 -7.64
C ILE A 67 20.45 -5.40 -6.23
N ASP A 68 21.64 -4.81 -6.08
CA ASP A 68 22.33 -4.85 -4.80
C ASP A 68 21.68 -3.99 -3.72
N GLY A 69 21.14 -2.84 -4.10
CA GLY A 69 20.45 -1.96 -3.17
C GLY A 69 19.35 -1.11 -3.81
N VAL A 70 18.31 -0.87 -3.03
CA VAL A 70 17.21 0.04 -3.38
C VAL A 70 16.97 1.01 -2.23
N LEU A 71 16.92 2.30 -2.54
CA LEU A 71 16.67 3.37 -1.57
C LEU A 71 15.21 3.81 -1.63
N PHE A 72 14.56 3.81 -0.47
CA PHE A 72 13.18 4.26 -0.28
C PHE A 72 13.13 5.48 0.62
N ASP A 73 12.23 6.41 0.34
CA ASP A 73 11.90 7.47 1.29
C ASP A 73 10.84 7.03 2.31
N SER A 74 10.42 7.95 3.17
CA SER A 74 9.34 7.75 4.15
C SER A 74 7.96 7.47 3.54
N SER A 75 7.79 7.68 2.23
CA SER A 75 6.57 7.38 1.46
C SER A 75 6.69 6.04 0.73
N ASN A 76 7.76 5.27 0.99
CA ASN A 76 8.12 4.05 0.27
C ASN A 76 8.26 4.26 -1.25
N LEU A 77 8.55 5.49 -1.71
CA LEU A 77 8.87 5.75 -3.10
C LEU A 77 10.35 5.44 -3.34
N VAL A 78 10.63 4.71 -4.42
CA VAL A 78 12.02 4.41 -4.80
C VAL A 78 12.72 5.70 -5.23
N ARG A 79 13.77 6.07 -4.52
CA ARG A 79 14.60 7.26 -4.76
C ARG A 79 15.87 6.97 -5.55
N GLY A 80 16.37 5.74 -5.49
CA GLY A 80 17.53 5.34 -6.27
C GLY A 80 17.85 3.86 -6.15
N TYR A 81 18.65 3.39 -7.08
CA TYR A 81 19.16 2.03 -7.14
C TYR A 81 20.68 2.04 -7.06
N TRP A 82 21.26 0.99 -6.51
CA TRP A 82 22.70 0.79 -6.44
C TRP A 82 23.05 -0.61 -6.88
N GLU A 83 24.09 -0.69 -7.71
CA GLU A 83 24.68 -1.93 -8.20
C GLU A 83 26.20 -1.86 -8.02
N ALA A 84 26.75 -2.83 -7.30
CA ALA A 84 28.18 -2.99 -7.10
C ALA A 84 28.80 -3.83 -8.22
N LYS A 85 30.08 -3.56 -8.48
CA LYS A 85 30.93 -4.27 -9.44
C LYS A 85 32.32 -4.42 -8.86
N ASP A 86 33.07 -5.40 -9.37
CA ASP A 86 34.45 -5.58 -8.95
C ASP A 86 35.43 -4.78 -9.83
N SER A 87 36.71 -4.84 -9.49
CA SER A 87 37.77 -4.14 -10.24
C SER A 87 38.16 -4.83 -11.57
N GLN A 88 37.69 -6.05 -11.82
CA GLN A 88 37.99 -6.80 -13.03
C GLN A 88 36.93 -6.57 -14.12
N ASP A 89 35.74 -6.10 -13.73
CA ASP A 89 34.66 -5.72 -14.63
C ASP A 89 35.02 -4.48 -15.48
N ASP A 90 34.72 -4.53 -16.78
CA ASP A 90 34.60 -3.33 -17.62
C ASP A 90 33.28 -2.63 -17.27
N LEU A 91 33.37 -1.66 -16.35
CA LEU A 91 32.21 -0.97 -15.80
C LEU A 91 31.33 -0.33 -16.91
N PRO A 92 31.85 0.42 -17.90
CA PRO A 92 31.06 0.88 -19.04
C PRO A 92 30.31 -0.24 -19.79
N PHE A 93 30.96 -1.38 -20.05
CA PHE A 93 30.32 -2.50 -20.74
C PHE A 93 29.18 -3.10 -19.90
N GLU A 94 29.41 -3.32 -18.60
CA GLU A 94 28.42 -3.87 -17.68
C GLU A 94 27.22 -2.94 -17.51
N VAL A 95 27.45 -1.62 -17.44
CA VAL A 95 26.37 -0.60 -17.43
C VAL A 95 25.52 -0.72 -18.69
N HIS A 96 26.16 -0.75 -19.86
CA HIS A 96 25.42 -0.86 -21.13
C HIS A 96 24.59 -2.14 -21.19
N LYS A 97 25.18 -3.29 -20.85
CA LYS A 97 24.48 -4.57 -20.80
C LYS A 97 23.28 -4.52 -19.86
N LYS A 98 23.45 -4.02 -18.63
CA LYS A 98 22.38 -3.97 -17.64
C LYS A 98 21.22 -3.07 -18.07
N LEU A 99 21.52 -1.89 -18.61
CA LEU A 99 20.49 -0.94 -19.03
C LEU A 99 19.71 -1.41 -20.26
N TYR A 100 20.40 -1.97 -21.26
CA TYR A 100 19.80 -2.23 -22.59
C TYR A 100 19.47 -3.70 -22.87
N GLN A 101 20.07 -4.65 -22.16
CA GLN A 101 19.84 -6.10 -22.35
C GLN A 101 19.09 -6.73 -21.17
N ASP A 102 19.45 -6.33 -19.95
CA ASP A 102 18.87 -6.91 -18.72
C ASP A 102 17.69 -6.10 -18.16
N ASP A 103 17.32 -4.99 -18.79
CA ASP A 103 16.17 -4.15 -18.41
C ASP A 103 16.30 -3.52 -17.00
N TYR A 104 17.52 -3.08 -16.62
CA TYR A 104 17.74 -2.39 -15.34
C TYR A 104 17.03 -1.03 -15.31
N PRO A 105 16.62 -0.55 -14.12
CA PRO A 105 16.01 0.76 -13.98
C PRO A 105 17.00 1.87 -14.36
N GLN A 106 16.52 2.89 -15.08
CA GLN A 106 17.39 3.94 -15.63
C GLN A 106 17.12 5.35 -15.06
N HIS A 107 16.22 5.47 -14.07
CA HIS A 107 15.80 6.77 -13.54
C HIS A 107 16.83 7.43 -12.62
N ASN A 108 17.42 6.66 -11.72
CA ASN A 108 18.49 7.08 -10.81
C ASN A 108 19.20 5.81 -10.30
N ILE A 109 20.21 5.35 -11.04
CA ILE A 109 20.97 4.14 -10.68
C ILE A 109 22.46 4.46 -10.63
N LEU A 110 23.08 4.01 -9.55
CA LEU A 110 24.50 4.17 -9.28
C LEU A 110 25.21 2.85 -9.47
N PHE A 111 26.08 2.77 -10.48
CA PHE A 111 26.98 1.66 -10.68
C PHE A 111 28.33 1.99 -10.04
N GLN A 112 28.83 1.11 -9.19
CA GLN A 112 30.02 1.36 -8.40
C GLN A 112 31.00 0.20 -8.53
N ALA A 113 32.19 0.52 -9.05
CA ALA A 113 33.39 -0.30 -8.92
C ALA A 113 34.33 0.34 -7.87
N PRO A 114 35.36 -0.37 -7.37
CA PRO A 114 36.19 0.13 -6.26
C PRO A 114 36.82 1.52 -6.52
N GLU A 115 37.24 1.77 -7.77
CA GLU A 115 37.96 2.99 -8.15
C GLU A 115 37.16 3.90 -9.09
N ARG A 116 35.93 3.53 -9.47
CA ARG A 116 35.13 4.27 -10.46
C ARG A 116 33.64 4.12 -10.21
N THR A 117 32.89 5.16 -10.51
CA THR A 117 31.43 5.13 -10.49
C THR A 117 30.87 5.67 -11.79
N ILE A 118 29.76 5.09 -12.22
CA ILE A 118 28.90 5.64 -13.28
C ILE A 118 27.50 5.87 -12.70
N LEU A 119 27.00 7.10 -12.84
CA LEU A 119 25.66 7.49 -12.41
C LEU A 119 24.77 7.73 -13.63
N ILE A 120 23.67 6.98 -13.69
CA ILE A 120 22.65 7.12 -14.72
C ILE A 120 21.41 7.78 -14.12
N GLN A 121 20.94 8.87 -14.75
CA GLN A 121 19.67 9.51 -14.40
C GLN A 121 18.84 9.76 -15.66
N ASN A 122 17.56 9.41 -15.60
CA ASN A 122 16.63 9.51 -16.73
C ASN A 122 17.18 8.92 -18.05
N GLY A 123 17.83 7.76 -17.98
CA GLY A 123 18.38 7.05 -19.14
C GLY A 123 19.65 7.66 -19.72
N ARG A 124 20.26 8.64 -19.03
CA ARG A 124 21.50 9.30 -19.46
C ARG A 124 22.58 9.15 -18.41
N GLU A 125 23.80 8.97 -18.86
CA GLU A 125 24.97 9.10 -18.01
C GLU A 125 25.12 10.57 -17.59
N VAL A 126 25.10 10.81 -16.28
CA VAL A 126 25.24 12.15 -15.68
C VAL A 126 26.64 12.34 -15.11
N LEU A 127 27.23 11.29 -14.54
CA LEU A 127 28.60 11.29 -14.04
C LEU A 127 29.28 9.97 -14.36
N ASP A 128 30.57 10.07 -14.69
CA ASP A 128 31.50 8.96 -14.79
C ASP A 128 32.82 9.44 -14.20
N LEU A 129 33.08 9.07 -12.94
CA LEU A 129 34.16 9.65 -12.14
C LEU A 129 34.99 8.58 -11.45
N SER A 130 36.29 8.85 -11.34
CA SER A 130 37.18 8.09 -10.47
C SER A 130 36.84 8.36 -8.99
N LEU A 131 36.74 7.29 -8.20
CA LEU A 131 36.58 7.33 -6.75
C LEU A 131 37.92 7.39 -6.00
N THR A 132 39.06 7.56 -6.67
CA THR A 132 40.35 7.76 -5.99
C THR A 132 40.40 9.08 -5.21
N GLU A 133 39.60 10.06 -5.61
CA GLU A 133 39.53 11.37 -4.96
C GLU A 133 38.26 11.53 -4.13
N PRO A 134 38.35 11.85 -2.82
CA PRO A 134 37.18 12.07 -1.98
C PRO A 134 36.20 13.15 -2.47
N ALA A 135 36.68 14.14 -3.24
CA ALA A 135 35.83 15.17 -3.83
C ALA A 135 34.85 14.60 -4.86
N ASN A 136 35.32 13.66 -5.70
CA ASN A 136 34.47 13.01 -6.71
C ASN A 136 33.40 12.15 -6.05
N LEU A 137 33.74 11.41 -4.99
CA LEU A 137 32.78 10.63 -4.22
C LEU A 137 31.69 11.53 -3.61
N VAL A 138 32.06 12.67 -3.05
CA VAL A 138 31.10 13.66 -2.54
C VAL A 138 30.19 14.18 -3.65
N GLN A 139 30.75 14.51 -4.83
CA GLN A 139 29.97 14.97 -5.97
C GLN A 139 28.96 13.91 -6.44
N VAL A 140 29.39 12.65 -6.56
CA VAL A 140 28.52 11.51 -6.90
C VAL A 140 27.37 11.39 -5.92
N LEU A 141 27.67 11.29 -4.62
CA LEU A 141 26.65 11.10 -3.59
C LEU A 141 25.70 12.29 -3.53
N HIS A 142 26.21 13.51 -3.66
CA HIS A 142 25.38 14.70 -3.70
C HIS A 142 24.43 14.68 -4.91
N THR A 143 24.93 14.31 -6.10
CA THR A 143 24.13 14.24 -7.33
C THR A 143 23.09 13.12 -7.27
N PHE A 144 23.44 11.97 -6.68
CA PHE A 144 22.57 10.82 -6.53
C PHE A 144 21.46 11.04 -5.48
N PHE A 145 21.80 11.50 -4.27
CA PHE A 145 20.85 11.68 -3.17
C PHE A 145 20.00 12.96 -3.27
N ASN A 146 20.47 13.99 -3.99
CA ASN A 146 19.68 15.19 -4.23
C ASN A 146 18.94 15.15 -5.57
N PHE A 147 19.00 14.04 -6.31
CA PHE A 147 18.17 13.85 -7.49
C PHE A 147 16.70 13.80 -7.09
N LYS A 148 15.92 14.65 -7.73
CA LYS A 148 14.48 14.71 -7.54
C LYS A 148 13.78 14.50 -8.86
N ARG A 149 12.91 13.51 -8.87
CA ARG A 149 12.01 13.25 -9.99
C ARG A 149 10.95 14.35 -10.05
N PRO A 150 10.73 14.99 -11.21
CA PRO A 150 9.67 15.96 -11.36
C PRO A 150 8.29 15.39 -11.05
N GLU A 151 8.06 14.09 -11.25
CA GLU A 151 6.81 13.43 -10.86
C GLU A 151 6.60 13.46 -9.35
N TYR A 152 7.65 13.19 -8.58
CA TYR A 152 7.57 13.12 -7.11
C TYR A 152 7.45 14.51 -6.47
N GLU A 153 8.13 15.52 -7.02
CA GLU A 153 7.95 16.90 -6.53
C GLU A 153 6.55 17.44 -6.82
N ARG A 154 6.03 17.17 -8.04
CA ARG A 154 4.64 17.51 -8.38
C ARG A 154 3.66 16.78 -7.47
N TRP A 155 3.95 15.54 -7.12
CA TRP A 155 3.16 14.79 -6.14
C TRP A 155 3.19 15.41 -4.76
N ASP A 156 4.37 15.70 -4.21
CA ASP A 156 4.45 16.28 -2.86
C ASP A 156 3.71 17.62 -2.78
N LEU A 157 3.82 18.47 -3.82
CA LEU A 157 3.06 19.71 -3.92
C LEU A 157 1.55 19.48 -4.05
N ALA A 158 1.14 18.59 -4.95
CA ALA A 158 -0.26 18.25 -5.16
C ALA A 158 -0.89 17.61 -3.91
N ALA A 159 -0.12 16.81 -3.18
CA ALA A 159 -0.50 16.17 -1.94
C ALA A 159 -0.78 17.22 -0.85
N GLU A 160 0.14 18.15 -0.62
CA GLU A 160 -0.06 19.21 0.37
C GLU A 160 -1.24 20.12 0.01
N GLU A 161 -1.40 20.49 -1.27
CA GLU A 161 -2.56 21.25 -1.73
C GLU A 161 -3.86 20.47 -1.50
N PHE A 162 -3.91 19.20 -1.92
CA PHE A 162 -5.10 18.38 -1.82
C PHE A 162 -5.52 18.14 -0.36
N LYS A 163 -4.56 17.89 0.54
CA LYS A 163 -4.82 17.73 1.98
C LYS A 163 -5.60 18.91 2.56
N GLY A 164 -5.28 20.14 2.16
CA GLY A 164 -6.01 21.33 2.57
C GLY A 164 -7.42 21.46 1.98
N ARG A 165 -7.67 20.87 0.81
CA ARG A 165 -8.94 20.99 0.06
C ARG A 165 -9.95 19.89 0.35
N VAL A 166 -9.49 18.75 0.86
CA VAL A 166 -10.34 17.59 1.17
C VAL A 166 -11.52 17.97 2.09
N PRO A 167 -11.34 18.69 3.21
CA PRO A 167 -12.46 19.09 4.08
C PRO A 167 -13.49 19.98 3.37
N ASP A 168 -13.03 20.95 2.57
CA ASP A 168 -13.91 21.85 1.83
C ASP A 168 -14.72 21.11 0.76
N LEU A 169 -14.09 20.19 0.05
CA LEU A 169 -14.74 19.32 -0.93
C LEU A 169 -15.76 18.39 -0.29
N ALA A 170 -15.39 17.78 0.85
CA ALA A 170 -16.28 16.94 1.64
C ALA A 170 -17.52 17.74 2.08
N GLN A 171 -17.33 18.96 2.57
CA GLN A 171 -18.42 19.83 2.99
C GLN A 171 -19.31 20.25 1.83
N LYS A 172 -18.73 20.59 0.67
CA LYS A 172 -19.50 20.88 -0.56
C LYS A 172 -20.33 19.68 -1.00
N LEU A 173 -19.75 18.48 -1.02
CA LEU A 173 -20.45 17.25 -1.35
C LEU A 173 -21.57 16.95 -0.35
N LEU A 174 -21.32 17.13 0.95
CA LEU A 174 -22.33 16.96 1.99
C LEU A 174 -23.53 17.87 1.74
N THR A 175 -23.29 19.18 1.51
CA THR A 175 -24.35 20.13 1.20
C THR A 175 -25.13 19.74 -0.06
N LEU A 176 -24.44 19.33 -1.13
CA LEU A 176 -25.07 18.87 -2.38
C LEU A 176 -25.95 17.64 -2.16
N ILE A 177 -25.44 16.65 -1.44
CA ILE A 177 -26.16 15.40 -1.14
C ILE A 177 -27.38 15.69 -0.26
N GLN A 178 -27.25 16.54 0.75
CA GLN A 178 -28.36 16.95 1.63
C GLN A 178 -29.43 17.75 0.87
N ALA A 179 -29.04 18.64 -0.04
CA ALA A 179 -29.98 19.36 -0.89
C ALA A 179 -30.72 18.40 -1.83
N ALA A 180 -30.00 17.52 -2.53
CA ALA A 180 -30.59 16.51 -3.41
C ALA A 180 -31.54 15.57 -2.65
N ARG A 181 -31.21 15.25 -1.40
CA ARG A 181 -32.06 14.43 -0.51
C ARG A 181 -33.41 15.07 -0.22
N LEU A 182 -33.47 16.40 -0.15
CA LEU A 182 -34.71 17.15 0.09
C LEU A 182 -35.47 17.43 -1.22
N GLU A 183 -34.75 17.71 -2.30
CA GLU A 183 -35.32 18.26 -3.53
C GLU A 183 -35.61 17.20 -4.61
N ASP A 184 -34.85 16.11 -4.67
CA ASP A 184 -35.01 15.04 -5.66
C ASP A 184 -35.60 13.77 -5.02
N LYS A 185 -36.87 13.49 -5.34
CA LYS A 185 -37.59 12.30 -4.87
C LYS A 185 -36.93 10.99 -5.31
N LYS A 186 -36.28 10.93 -6.48
CA LYS A 186 -35.62 9.72 -6.98
C LYS A 186 -34.34 9.46 -6.20
N PHE A 187 -33.51 10.48 -6.00
CA PHE A 187 -32.34 10.38 -5.14
C PHE A 187 -32.74 10.04 -3.70
N ALA A 188 -33.76 10.69 -3.15
CA ALA A 188 -34.25 10.37 -1.80
C ALA A 188 -34.71 8.90 -1.69
N ALA A 189 -35.47 8.38 -2.66
CA ALA A 189 -35.86 6.97 -2.63
C ALA A 189 -34.64 6.03 -2.67
N ALA A 190 -33.65 6.32 -3.53
CA ALA A 190 -32.42 5.53 -3.63
C ALA A 190 -31.59 5.58 -2.34
N PHE A 191 -31.42 6.76 -1.75
CA PHE A 191 -30.72 6.93 -0.48
C PHE A 191 -31.44 6.22 0.66
N ASN A 192 -32.77 6.35 0.80
CA ASN A 192 -33.53 5.66 1.85
C ASN A 192 -33.33 4.15 1.79
N ARG A 193 -33.46 3.60 0.57
CA ARG A 193 -33.23 2.18 0.34
C ARG A 193 -31.81 1.79 0.75
N PHE A 194 -30.80 2.55 0.32
CA PHE A 194 -29.41 2.28 0.68
C PHE A 194 -29.16 2.41 2.19
N ALA A 195 -29.75 3.40 2.86
CA ALA A 195 -29.61 3.60 4.30
C ALA A 195 -30.25 2.45 5.11
N GLU A 196 -31.48 2.05 4.79
CA GLU A 196 -32.14 0.88 5.39
C GLU A 196 -31.30 -0.38 5.20
N GLN A 197 -30.71 -0.52 4.02
CA GLN A 197 -29.86 -1.64 3.70
C GLN A 197 -28.54 -1.63 4.49
N CYS A 198 -27.87 -0.49 4.63
CA CYS A 198 -26.67 -0.35 5.47
C CYS A 198 -26.98 -0.56 6.95
N GLN A 199 -28.14 -0.12 7.43
CA GLN A 199 -28.57 -0.34 8.81
C GLN A 199 -28.73 -1.84 9.13
N LYS A 200 -29.30 -2.60 8.19
CA LYS A 200 -29.40 -4.06 8.34
C LYS A 200 -28.04 -4.77 8.24
N ALA A 201 -27.11 -4.19 7.47
CA ALA A 201 -25.84 -4.82 7.09
C ALA A 201 -24.62 -4.45 7.94
N ILE A 202 -24.68 -3.36 8.69
CA ILE A 202 -23.53 -2.85 9.44
C ILE A 202 -23.96 -2.58 10.88
N ASN A 203 -24.95 -1.73 11.08
CA ASN A 203 -25.45 -1.37 12.41
C ASN A 203 -26.89 -0.85 12.33
N PRO A 204 -27.86 -1.44 13.05
CA PRO A 204 -29.26 -0.99 13.04
C PRO A 204 -29.46 0.49 13.40
N ASN A 205 -28.54 1.08 14.17
CA ASN A 205 -28.55 2.48 14.61
C ASN A 205 -27.66 3.38 13.74
N LEU A 206 -27.25 2.93 12.55
CA LEU A 206 -26.42 3.73 11.65
C LEU A 206 -27.15 4.99 11.21
N ALA A 207 -26.62 6.14 11.60
CA ALA A 207 -27.20 7.44 11.30
C ALA A 207 -26.98 7.83 9.83
N ASP A 208 -27.92 8.59 9.27
CA ASP A 208 -27.81 9.16 7.90
C ASP A 208 -26.48 9.90 7.68
N ALA A 209 -25.94 10.55 8.72
CA ALA A 209 -24.63 11.21 8.68
C ALA A 209 -23.49 10.27 8.26
N ALA A 210 -23.48 9.03 8.75
CA ALA A 210 -22.49 8.03 8.37
C ALA A 210 -22.68 7.56 6.93
N ILE A 211 -23.93 7.47 6.46
CA ILE A 211 -24.24 7.12 5.06
C ILE A 211 -23.79 8.25 4.12
N PHE A 212 -24.03 9.52 4.48
CA PHE A 212 -23.48 10.65 3.72
C PHE A 212 -21.97 10.58 3.65
N GLU A 213 -21.30 10.27 4.76
CA GLU A 213 -19.86 10.11 4.80
C GLU A 213 -19.37 8.99 3.87
N MET A 214 -20.05 7.83 3.84
CA MET A 214 -19.72 6.74 2.90
C MET A 214 -19.82 7.20 1.43
N LEU A 215 -20.87 7.92 1.06
CA LEU A 215 -21.04 8.44 -0.31
C LEU A 215 -19.93 9.44 -0.67
N ILE A 216 -19.58 10.33 0.27
CA ILE A 216 -18.51 11.33 0.10
C ILE A 216 -17.16 10.65 -0.05
N GLN A 217 -16.82 9.71 0.85
CA GLN A 217 -15.58 8.94 0.80
C GLN A 217 -15.45 8.21 -0.55
N HIS A 218 -16.51 7.54 -1.00
CA HIS A 218 -16.52 6.86 -2.29
C HIS A 218 -16.31 7.83 -3.45
N LEU A 219 -17.03 8.96 -3.48
CA LEU A 219 -16.89 9.98 -4.54
C LEU A 219 -15.47 10.55 -4.63
N LEU A 220 -14.80 10.74 -3.50
CA LEU A 220 -13.43 11.26 -3.45
C LEU A 220 -12.36 10.21 -3.81
N THR A 221 -12.65 8.93 -3.59
CA THR A 221 -11.65 7.84 -3.70
C THR A 221 -11.77 7.00 -4.95
N GLU A 222 -12.97 6.87 -5.53
CA GLU A 222 -13.24 5.97 -6.67
C GLU A 222 -12.25 6.18 -7.80
N ARG A 223 -11.97 7.44 -8.14
CA ARG A 223 -11.07 7.77 -9.24
C ARG A 223 -9.64 7.33 -8.95
N ILE A 224 -9.18 7.49 -7.71
CA ILE A 224 -7.85 7.04 -7.29
C ILE A 224 -7.75 5.54 -7.52
N PHE A 225 -8.73 4.78 -7.03
CA PHE A 225 -8.79 3.33 -7.19
C PHE A 225 -8.85 2.86 -8.63
N ARG A 226 -9.69 3.50 -9.46
CA ARG A 226 -9.84 3.16 -10.87
C ARG A 226 -8.55 3.40 -11.68
N ARG A 227 -7.80 4.47 -11.36
CA ARG A 227 -6.63 4.91 -12.13
C ARG A 227 -5.32 4.32 -11.63
N LEU A 228 -5.09 4.26 -10.32
CA LEU A 228 -3.82 3.82 -9.74
C LEU A 228 -3.44 2.39 -10.15
N PHE A 229 -4.44 1.51 -10.24
CA PHE A 229 -4.26 0.09 -10.52
C PHE A 229 -4.61 -0.33 -11.95
N ASN A 230 -4.83 0.62 -12.87
CA ASN A 230 -5.35 0.34 -14.22
C ASN A 230 -6.53 -0.64 -14.18
N HIS A 231 -7.43 -0.44 -13.22
CA HIS A 231 -8.54 -1.34 -12.95
C HIS A 231 -9.86 -0.62 -13.32
N PRO A 232 -10.13 -0.41 -14.63
CA PRO A 232 -11.24 0.44 -15.09
C PRO A 232 -12.61 -0.05 -14.58
N ASP A 233 -12.71 -1.33 -14.24
CA ASP A 233 -13.93 -1.97 -13.75
C ASP A 233 -13.98 -2.13 -12.23
N PHE A 234 -13.10 -1.48 -11.44
CA PHE A 234 -13.12 -1.59 -9.97
C PHE A 234 -14.52 -1.41 -9.38
N ALA A 235 -15.19 -0.29 -9.69
CA ALA A 235 -16.52 0.01 -9.17
C ALA A 235 -17.62 -0.96 -9.65
N LYS A 236 -17.38 -1.67 -10.76
CA LYS A 236 -18.32 -2.69 -11.27
C LYS A 236 -18.12 -4.06 -10.61
N ARG A 237 -16.87 -4.40 -10.27
CA ARG A 237 -16.51 -5.70 -9.69
C ARG A 237 -16.69 -5.71 -8.18
N ASN A 238 -16.37 -4.60 -7.51
CA ASN A 238 -16.56 -4.50 -6.08
C ASN A 238 -18.06 -4.36 -5.76
N ILE A 239 -18.58 -5.34 -5.05
CA ILE A 239 -19.99 -5.48 -4.70
C ILE A 239 -20.51 -4.21 -4.00
N ILE A 240 -19.75 -3.66 -3.06
CA ILE A 240 -20.15 -2.49 -2.27
C ILE A 240 -20.10 -1.22 -3.11
N ALA A 241 -19.04 -1.06 -3.90
CA ALA A 241 -18.90 0.07 -4.80
C ALA A 241 -20.06 0.18 -5.79
N ARG A 242 -20.56 -0.96 -6.29
CA ARG A 242 -21.70 -1.02 -7.21
C ARG A 242 -23.00 -0.51 -6.59
N GLU A 243 -23.26 -0.85 -5.34
CA GLU A 243 -24.45 -0.37 -4.61
C GLU A 243 -24.35 1.14 -4.34
N ILE A 244 -23.16 1.62 -3.97
CA ILE A 244 -22.93 3.07 -3.78
C ILE A 244 -23.08 3.84 -5.10
N GLU A 245 -22.54 3.33 -6.20
CA GLU A 245 -22.69 3.94 -7.53
C GLU A 245 -24.16 3.99 -7.96
N THR A 246 -25.00 3.02 -7.59
CA THR A 246 -26.44 3.04 -7.88
C THR A 246 -27.14 4.26 -7.25
N VAL A 247 -26.70 4.69 -6.06
CA VAL A 247 -27.19 5.90 -5.39
C VAL A 247 -26.64 7.15 -6.05
N ILE A 248 -25.34 7.16 -6.37
CA ILE A 248 -24.68 8.32 -6.99
C ILE A 248 -25.17 8.56 -8.43
N ASP A 249 -25.55 7.52 -9.16
CA ASP A 249 -26.16 7.65 -10.49
C ASP A 249 -27.48 8.45 -10.44
N LYS A 250 -28.22 8.38 -9.32
CA LYS A 250 -29.41 9.23 -9.12
C LYS A 250 -29.03 10.67 -8.81
N LEU A 251 -27.99 10.86 -8.00
CA LEU A 251 -27.45 12.19 -7.70
C LEU A 251 -26.97 12.90 -8.98
N THR A 252 -26.25 12.17 -9.83
CA THR A 252 -25.63 12.71 -11.05
C THR A 252 -26.63 12.99 -12.17
N ALA A 253 -27.76 12.28 -12.19
CA ALA A 253 -28.79 12.46 -13.20
C ALA A 253 -29.47 13.84 -13.17
N GLN A 254 -29.38 14.60 -12.07
CA GLN A 254 -30.14 15.83 -11.91
C GLN A 254 -29.36 16.99 -11.28
N ALA A 255 -28.61 16.74 -10.19
CA ALA A 255 -28.07 17.79 -9.34
C ALA A 255 -26.54 17.92 -9.40
N PHE A 256 -25.83 16.93 -9.96
CA PHE A 256 -24.38 16.81 -9.80
C PHE A 256 -23.67 16.36 -11.08
N ASN A 257 -22.78 17.18 -11.62
CA ASN A 257 -21.85 16.72 -12.65
C ASN A 257 -20.50 16.37 -12.00
N ARG A 258 -20.20 15.07 -11.93
CA ARG A 258 -18.98 14.53 -11.30
C ARG A 258 -17.70 15.13 -11.90
N ASP A 259 -17.62 15.21 -13.23
CA ASP A 259 -16.42 15.72 -13.92
C ASP A 259 -16.23 17.23 -13.74
N ALA A 260 -17.33 17.99 -13.71
CA ALA A 260 -17.29 19.42 -13.48
C ALA A 260 -16.90 19.74 -12.03
N PHE A 261 -17.48 19.02 -11.06
CA PHE A 261 -17.18 19.22 -9.65
C PHE A 261 -15.71 18.92 -9.33
N PHE A 262 -15.18 17.83 -9.88
CA PHE A 262 -13.78 17.44 -9.69
C PHE A 262 -12.81 18.06 -10.72
N ALA A 263 -13.25 19.05 -11.50
CA ALA A 263 -12.39 19.72 -12.47
C ALA A 263 -11.18 20.37 -11.78
N GLU A 264 -11.38 20.93 -10.59
CA GLU A 264 -10.34 21.55 -9.78
C GLU A 264 -9.32 20.55 -9.20
N LEU A 265 -9.67 19.26 -9.17
CA LEU A 265 -8.79 18.18 -8.73
C LEU A 265 -8.02 17.51 -9.86
N LYS A 266 -8.22 17.95 -11.11
CA LYS A 266 -7.54 17.35 -12.27
C LYS A 266 -6.02 17.35 -12.12
N TYR A 267 -5.45 18.41 -11.55
CA TYR A 267 -4.01 18.49 -11.29
C TYR A 267 -3.55 17.45 -10.27
N PHE A 268 -4.27 17.33 -9.15
CA PHE A 268 -3.98 16.31 -8.12
C PHE A 268 -4.03 14.90 -8.69
N TYR A 269 -5.13 14.55 -9.36
CA TYR A 269 -5.26 13.24 -9.97
C TYR A 269 -4.19 12.98 -11.03
N LYS A 270 -3.80 14.01 -11.81
CA LYS A 270 -2.73 13.88 -12.79
C LYS A 270 -1.37 13.64 -12.14
N ALA A 271 -1.04 14.35 -11.06
CA ALA A 271 0.20 14.13 -10.32
C ALA A 271 0.26 12.73 -9.70
N LEU A 272 -0.84 12.27 -9.12
CA LEU A 272 -0.98 10.91 -8.59
C LEU A 272 -0.83 9.85 -9.70
N GLU A 273 -1.53 10.03 -10.81
CA GLU A 273 -1.46 9.16 -11.99
C GLU A 273 -0.03 9.11 -12.56
N ASP A 274 0.67 10.25 -12.62
CA ASP A 274 2.04 10.34 -13.09
C ASP A 274 2.98 9.54 -12.17
N VAL A 275 2.89 9.69 -10.84
CA VAL A 275 3.70 8.89 -9.90
C VAL A 275 3.37 7.41 -9.99
N ALA A 276 2.08 7.05 -10.02
CA ALA A 276 1.65 5.66 -10.14
C ALA A 276 2.18 4.97 -11.41
N ALA A 277 2.28 5.72 -12.51
CA ALA A 277 2.85 5.25 -13.77
C ALA A 277 4.38 5.04 -13.69
N THR A 278 5.06 5.67 -12.73
CA THR A 278 6.50 5.47 -12.52
C THR A 278 6.85 4.23 -11.68
N ILE A 279 5.85 3.65 -11.04
CA ILE A 279 6.03 2.51 -10.14
C ILE A 279 5.76 1.25 -10.94
N ASP A 280 6.82 0.58 -11.41
CA ASP A 280 6.69 -0.66 -12.16
C ASP A 280 6.25 -1.83 -11.27
N GLU A 281 6.79 -1.89 -10.04
CA GLU A 281 6.54 -2.98 -9.11
C GLU A 281 5.25 -2.74 -8.32
N HIS A 282 4.31 -3.67 -8.41
CA HIS A 282 3.02 -3.48 -7.74
C HIS A 282 3.11 -3.49 -6.21
N SER A 283 4.07 -4.21 -5.62
CA SER A 283 4.32 -4.13 -4.17
C SER A 283 4.56 -2.66 -3.74
N TYR A 284 5.30 -1.90 -4.54
CA TYR A 284 5.53 -0.48 -4.31
C TYR A 284 4.27 0.36 -4.59
N LYS A 285 3.40 -0.04 -5.54
CA LYS A 285 2.08 0.61 -5.73
C LYS A 285 1.16 0.42 -4.53
N GLN A 286 1.17 -0.75 -3.89
CA GLN A 286 0.41 -1.00 -2.66
C GLN A 286 0.92 -0.11 -1.52
N HIS A 287 2.23 -0.01 -1.34
CA HIS A 287 2.81 0.88 -0.33
C HIS A 287 2.46 2.35 -0.62
N PHE A 288 2.54 2.77 -1.89
CA PHE A 288 2.14 4.11 -2.30
C PHE A 288 0.64 4.36 -2.02
N LEU A 289 -0.24 3.40 -2.31
CA LEU A 289 -1.66 3.48 -1.95
C LEU A 289 -1.86 3.62 -0.43
N ASN A 290 -1.12 2.85 0.37
CA ASN A 290 -1.19 2.94 1.83
C ASN A 290 -0.72 4.33 2.30
N THR A 291 0.33 4.91 1.70
CA THR A 291 0.75 6.27 2.02
C THR A 291 -0.27 7.33 1.58
N ILE A 292 -0.95 7.13 0.45
CA ILE A 292 -2.09 7.97 0.06
C ILE A 292 -3.19 7.85 1.14
N TYR A 293 -3.52 6.62 1.53
CA TYR A 293 -4.48 6.38 2.59
C TYR A 293 -4.15 7.15 3.87
N GLU A 294 -2.92 7.01 4.37
CA GLU A 294 -2.43 7.68 5.58
C GLU A 294 -2.45 9.20 5.46
N ARG A 295 -1.88 9.76 4.37
CA ARG A 295 -1.72 11.22 4.25
C ARG A 295 -3.03 11.96 4.02
N PHE A 296 -3.99 11.35 3.32
CA PHE A 296 -5.20 12.04 2.88
C PHE A 296 -6.43 11.66 3.70
N PHE A 297 -6.56 10.41 4.10
CA PHE A 297 -7.81 9.92 4.69
C PHE A 297 -7.83 9.96 6.20
N GLN A 298 -6.68 10.00 6.87
CA GLN A 298 -6.61 10.45 8.27
C GLN A 298 -7.03 11.93 8.39
N GLY A 299 -6.73 12.76 7.37
CA GLY A 299 -7.15 14.17 7.32
C GLY A 299 -8.64 14.37 7.04
N PHE A 300 -9.27 13.46 6.28
CA PHE A 300 -10.70 13.52 5.92
C PHE A 300 -11.62 13.39 7.15
N SER A 301 -11.20 12.63 8.17
CA SER A 301 -11.94 12.56 9.41
C SER A 301 -11.04 12.15 10.57
N VAL A 302 -10.30 13.12 11.11
CA VAL A 302 -9.49 12.93 12.34
C VAL A 302 -10.35 12.30 13.45
N LYS A 303 -11.62 12.72 13.56
CA LYS A 303 -12.57 12.14 14.51
C LYS A 303 -12.96 10.68 14.20
N VAL A 304 -13.14 10.28 12.94
CA VAL A 304 -13.48 8.89 12.57
C VAL A 304 -12.26 7.98 12.64
N ALA A 305 -11.09 8.47 12.25
CA ALA A 305 -9.82 7.74 12.37
C ALA A 305 -9.43 7.50 13.84
N ASP A 306 -9.60 8.51 14.71
CA ASP A 306 -9.35 8.40 16.15
C ASP A 306 -10.41 7.53 16.87
N THR A 307 -11.68 7.60 16.47
CA THR A 307 -12.75 6.73 17.05
C THR A 307 -12.60 5.27 16.66
N HIS A 308 -12.14 4.97 15.44
CA HIS A 308 -12.03 3.60 14.93
C HIS A 308 -10.61 3.02 15.05
N GLY A 309 -9.65 3.79 15.57
CA GLY A 309 -8.32 3.28 15.93
C GLY A 309 -7.58 2.69 14.73
N ILE A 310 -7.54 3.42 13.61
CA ILE A 310 -6.89 2.95 12.38
C ILE A 310 -5.37 2.89 12.59
N VAL A 311 -4.86 1.70 12.89
CA VAL A 311 -3.44 1.47 13.16
C VAL A 311 -2.82 0.68 12.00
N TYR A 312 -1.82 1.28 11.36
CA TYR A 312 -0.96 0.54 10.44
C TYR A 312 -0.14 -0.48 11.24
N THR A 313 -0.29 -1.77 10.92
CA THR A 313 0.49 -2.83 11.53
C THR A 313 1.83 -2.93 10.82
N PRO A 314 2.98 -2.67 11.48
CA PRO A 314 4.29 -2.80 10.87
C PRO A 314 4.52 -4.19 10.28
N GLN A 315 5.07 -4.26 9.07
CA GLN A 315 5.31 -5.55 8.39
C GLN A 315 6.11 -6.57 9.22
N PRO A 316 7.14 -6.19 9.99
CA PRO A 316 7.84 -7.15 10.85
C PRO A 316 6.94 -7.81 11.90
N ILE A 317 5.91 -7.11 12.39
CA ILE A 317 4.94 -7.67 13.34
C ILE A 317 4.01 -8.66 12.63
N VAL A 318 3.50 -8.29 11.45
CA VAL A 318 2.67 -9.17 10.62
C VAL A 318 3.44 -10.46 10.29
N ASP A 319 4.69 -10.33 9.85
CA ASP A 319 5.57 -11.45 9.53
C ASP A 319 5.79 -12.38 10.72
N PHE A 320 6.09 -11.80 11.88
CA PHE A 320 6.31 -12.55 13.11
C PHE A 320 5.07 -13.35 13.51
N MET A 321 3.89 -12.71 13.52
CA MET A 321 2.64 -13.35 13.91
C MET A 321 2.24 -14.47 12.95
N VAL A 322 2.35 -14.26 11.63
CA VAL A 322 2.02 -15.30 10.64
C VAL A 322 2.96 -16.50 10.76
N LYS A 323 4.27 -16.27 10.94
CA LYS A 323 5.24 -17.36 11.15
C LYS A 323 4.97 -18.11 12.46
N SER A 324 4.65 -17.40 13.53
CA SER A 324 4.30 -18.00 14.82
C SER A 324 3.07 -18.89 14.72
N VAL A 325 2.02 -18.45 14.02
CA VAL A 325 0.83 -19.27 13.76
C VAL A 325 1.19 -20.52 12.94
N ALA A 326 2.02 -20.38 11.90
CA ALA A 326 2.46 -21.52 11.10
C ALA A 326 3.23 -22.55 11.94
N GLU A 327 4.09 -22.09 12.86
CA GLU A 327 4.83 -22.95 13.78
C GLU A 327 3.89 -23.65 14.77
N ILE A 328 3.00 -22.92 15.44
CA ILE A 328 2.02 -23.48 16.39
C ILE A 328 1.12 -24.52 15.72
N LEU A 329 0.66 -24.28 14.49
CA LEU A 329 -0.13 -25.26 13.73
C LEU A 329 0.62 -26.58 13.57
N GLN A 330 1.93 -26.52 13.33
CA GLN A 330 2.76 -27.72 13.16
C GLN A 330 3.03 -28.41 14.49
N THR A 331 3.47 -27.68 15.51
CA THR A 331 3.95 -28.27 16.78
C THR A 331 2.80 -28.81 17.63
N GLU A 332 1.69 -28.07 17.72
CA GLU A 332 0.59 -28.40 18.64
C GLU A 332 -0.52 -29.21 17.98
N PHE A 333 -0.71 -29.04 16.66
CA PHE A 333 -1.88 -29.60 15.96
C PHE A 333 -1.52 -30.56 14.82
N GLY A 334 -0.24 -30.72 14.46
CA GLY A 334 0.19 -31.52 13.32
C GLY A 334 -0.41 -31.04 11.98
N LYS A 335 -0.73 -29.74 11.89
CA LYS A 335 -1.36 -29.07 10.75
C LYS A 335 -0.42 -27.99 10.21
N SER A 336 -0.84 -27.36 9.11
CA SER A 336 -0.15 -26.26 8.46
C SER A 336 -1.18 -25.24 7.95
N LEU A 337 -0.70 -24.08 7.51
CA LEU A 337 -1.55 -23.11 6.81
C LEU A 337 -2.17 -23.67 5.52
N THR A 338 -1.55 -24.69 4.91
CA THR A 338 -2.06 -25.38 3.71
C THR A 338 -3.05 -26.50 4.03
N SER A 339 -3.16 -26.94 5.28
CA SER A 339 -3.99 -28.09 5.66
C SER A 339 -5.48 -27.81 5.46
N LYS A 340 -6.20 -28.70 4.76
CA LYS A 340 -7.65 -28.58 4.56
C LYS A 340 -8.41 -28.50 5.90
N GLY A 341 -9.46 -27.70 5.93
CA GLY A 341 -10.26 -27.44 7.14
C GLY A 341 -9.60 -26.49 8.15
N VAL A 342 -8.38 -25.98 7.89
CA VAL A 342 -7.82 -24.86 8.63
C VAL A 342 -8.36 -23.56 8.01
N HIS A 343 -9.57 -23.18 8.41
CA HIS A 343 -10.17 -21.89 8.04
C HIS A 343 -9.54 -20.77 8.86
N ILE A 344 -9.16 -19.68 8.20
CA ILE A 344 -8.46 -18.55 8.79
C ILE A 344 -9.31 -17.29 8.63
N LEU A 345 -9.55 -16.59 9.74
CA LEU A 345 -10.29 -15.33 9.80
C LEU A 345 -9.38 -14.19 10.28
N ASP A 346 -9.37 -13.09 9.52
CA ASP A 346 -8.98 -11.78 10.02
C ASP A 346 -10.22 -10.89 10.29
N PRO A 347 -10.65 -10.75 11.54
CA PRO A 347 -11.87 -10.02 11.88
C PRO A 347 -11.76 -8.50 11.73
N PHE A 348 -10.55 -7.96 11.58
CA PHE A 348 -10.25 -6.52 11.53
C PHE A 348 -9.16 -6.25 10.49
N VAL A 349 -9.48 -6.55 9.25
CA VAL A 349 -8.48 -6.72 8.18
C VAL A 349 -7.69 -5.46 7.86
N GLY A 350 -8.25 -4.27 8.12
CA GLY A 350 -7.64 -3.00 7.78
C GLY A 350 -7.32 -2.95 6.28
N THR A 351 -6.03 -2.92 5.93
CA THR A 351 -5.55 -2.89 4.54
C THR A 351 -5.19 -4.25 3.95
N GLY A 352 -5.49 -5.38 4.62
CA GLY A 352 -5.27 -6.73 4.05
C GLY A 352 -3.96 -7.40 4.42
N ASN A 353 -3.12 -6.78 5.26
CA ASN A 353 -1.72 -7.20 5.46
C ASN A 353 -1.57 -8.66 5.94
N PHE A 354 -2.36 -9.09 6.92
CA PHE A 354 -2.29 -10.47 7.43
C PHE A 354 -2.67 -11.48 6.35
N ILE A 355 -3.79 -11.27 5.64
CA ILE A 355 -4.24 -12.16 4.56
C ILE A 355 -3.20 -12.24 3.43
N VAL A 356 -2.68 -11.09 2.98
CA VAL A 356 -1.61 -11.04 1.97
C VAL A 356 -0.38 -11.83 2.42
N ARG A 357 0.06 -11.65 3.67
CA ARG A 357 1.24 -12.35 4.18
C ARG A 357 1.02 -13.87 4.33
N ILE A 358 -0.18 -14.28 4.74
CA ILE A 358 -0.61 -15.69 4.81
C ILE A 358 -0.60 -16.31 3.41
N MET A 359 -1.15 -15.62 2.40
CA MET A 359 -1.14 -16.11 1.01
C MET A 359 0.28 -16.35 0.50
N ARG A 360 1.23 -15.46 0.82
CA ARG A 360 2.66 -15.65 0.50
C ARG A 360 3.23 -16.90 1.16
N GLU A 361 2.92 -17.14 2.43
CA GLU A 361 3.39 -18.33 3.17
C GLU A 361 2.83 -19.62 2.55
N ILE A 362 1.52 -19.63 2.23
CA ILE A 362 0.86 -20.76 1.59
C ILE A 362 1.45 -21.00 0.19
N ALA A 363 1.64 -19.95 -0.62
CA ALA A 363 2.18 -20.07 -1.97
C ALA A 363 3.61 -20.61 -2.02
N GLN A 364 4.44 -20.28 -1.02
CA GLN A 364 5.79 -20.83 -0.87
C GLN A 364 5.78 -22.34 -0.67
N GLN A 365 4.75 -22.87 -0.01
CA GLN A 365 4.57 -24.29 0.23
C GLN A 365 3.85 -24.99 -0.93
N SER A 366 2.74 -24.41 -1.41
CA SER A 366 1.87 -24.98 -2.45
C SER A 366 0.93 -23.96 -3.06
N ARG A 367 1.12 -23.67 -4.36
CA ARG A 367 0.22 -22.81 -5.15
C ARG A 367 -1.16 -23.46 -5.37
N ILE A 368 -1.22 -24.79 -5.37
CA ILE A 368 -2.49 -25.53 -5.50
C ILE A 368 -3.33 -25.30 -4.24
N ASP A 369 -2.71 -25.45 -3.07
CA ASP A 369 -3.41 -25.22 -1.80
C ASP A 369 -3.79 -23.74 -1.64
N LEU A 370 -2.96 -22.79 -2.13
CA LEU A 370 -3.35 -21.38 -2.17
C LEU A 370 -4.65 -21.16 -2.97
N ASN A 371 -4.81 -21.79 -4.13
CA ASN A 371 -6.04 -21.65 -4.92
C ASN A 371 -7.27 -22.12 -4.13
N ASP A 372 -7.18 -23.27 -3.45
CA ASP A 372 -8.28 -23.81 -2.65
C ASP A 372 -8.55 -22.95 -1.41
N LYS A 373 -7.50 -22.53 -0.71
CA LYS A 373 -7.55 -21.66 0.47
C LYS A 373 -8.19 -20.31 0.16
N TYR A 374 -7.72 -19.65 -0.90
CA TYR A 374 -8.21 -18.35 -1.34
C TYR A 374 -9.71 -18.34 -1.65
N GLN A 375 -10.22 -19.43 -2.22
CA GLN A 375 -11.64 -19.53 -2.60
C GLN A 375 -12.56 -19.90 -1.43
N ASN A 376 -12.04 -20.62 -0.42
CA ASN A 376 -12.91 -21.32 0.53
C ASN A 376 -12.55 -21.13 2.00
N GLU A 377 -11.29 -20.91 2.34
CA GLU A 377 -10.77 -21.06 3.70
C GLU A 377 -10.01 -19.81 4.21
N LEU A 378 -9.87 -18.76 3.41
CA LEU A 378 -9.40 -17.43 3.83
C LEU A 378 -10.60 -16.47 3.93
N HIS A 379 -10.73 -15.82 5.07
CA HIS A 379 -11.86 -14.97 5.41
C HIS A 379 -11.37 -13.69 6.10
N CYS A 380 -12.02 -12.57 5.81
CA CYS A 380 -11.72 -11.34 6.54
C CYS A 380 -12.87 -10.34 6.55
N ASN A 381 -12.90 -9.49 7.57
CA ASN A 381 -13.95 -8.50 7.77
C ASN A 381 -13.38 -7.11 7.96
N GLU A 382 -14.13 -6.12 7.52
CA GLU A 382 -13.84 -4.70 7.74
C GLU A 382 -15.14 -3.93 7.93
N ILE A 383 -15.16 -2.97 8.84
CA ILE A 383 -16.32 -2.11 9.07
C ILE A 383 -16.22 -0.81 8.26
N MET A 384 -15.00 -0.36 7.95
CA MET A 384 -14.75 0.89 7.25
C MET A 384 -14.66 0.69 5.73
N LEU A 385 -15.40 1.52 4.97
CA LEU A 385 -15.48 1.40 3.52
C LEU A 385 -14.12 1.47 2.81
N LEU A 386 -13.28 2.44 3.20
CA LEU A 386 -12.03 2.69 2.51
C LEU A 386 -10.97 1.60 2.78
N PRO A 387 -10.69 1.20 4.03
CA PRO A 387 -9.91 -0.01 4.33
C PRO A 387 -10.44 -1.25 3.60
N TYR A 388 -11.76 -1.47 3.55
CA TYR A 388 -12.37 -2.59 2.83
C TYR A 388 -11.98 -2.61 1.33
N TYR A 389 -12.01 -1.46 0.66
CA TYR A 389 -11.56 -1.35 -0.74
C TYR A 389 -10.07 -1.66 -0.89
N ILE A 390 -9.23 -1.12 -0.01
CA ILE A 390 -7.78 -1.33 -0.04
C ILE A 390 -7.45 -2.80 0.19
N ALA A 391 -8.04 -3.43 1.21
CA ALA A 391 -7.85 -4.84 1.51
C ALA A 391 -8.25 -5.74 0.33
N GLY A 392 -9.45 -5.53 -0.24
CA GLY A 392 -9.91 -6.30 -1.39
C GLY A 392 -8.93 -6.21 -2.57
N MET A 393 -8.45 -5.00 -2.90
CA MET A 393 -7.46 -4.81 -3.96
C MET A 393 -6.12 -5.47 -3.67
N ASN A 394 -5.60 -5.30 -2.45
CA ASN A 394 -4.32 -5.87 -2.05
C ASN A 394 -4.35 -7.40 -2.12
N ILE A 395 -5.44 -8.02 -1.65
CA ILE A 395 -5.64 -9.46 -1.64
C ILE A 395 -5.82 -10.02 -3.07
N GLU A 396 -6.72 -9.43 -3.88
CA GLU A 396 -6.93 -9.86 -5.27
C GLU A 396 -5.67 -9.72 -6.13
N HIS A 397 -4.91 -8.65 -5.91
CA HIS A 397 -3.68 -8.45 -6.64
C HIS A 397 -2.58 -9.42 -6.20
N GLU A 398 -2.39 -9.62 -4.89
CA GLU A 398 -1.41 -10.59 -4.39
C GLU A 398 -1.70 -11.98 -4.98
N TYR A 399 -2.98 -12.35 -5.09
CA TYR A 399 -3.38 -13.58 -5.75
C TYR A 399 -2.99 -13.60 -7.23
N LEU A 400 -3.22 -12.51 -7.97
CA LEU A 400 -2.78 -12.37 -9.36
C LEU A 400 -1.26 -12.56 -9.49
N GLU A 401 -0.46 -11.97 -8.62
CA GLU A 401 1.01 -12.09 -8.65
C GLU A 401 1.49 -13.50 -8.33
N LEU A 402 0.87 -14.16 -7.35
CA LEU A 402 1.23 -15.51 -6.92
C LEU A 402 0.72 -16.57 -7.91
N MET A 403 -0.42 -16.34 -8.56
CA MET A 403 -1.11 -17.34 -9.40
C MET A 403 -1.02 -17.07 -10.90
N GLY A 404 -0.67 -15.86 -11.32
CA GLY A 404 -0.62 -15.43 -12.73
C GLY A 404 -2.01 -15.26 -13.37
N LYS A 405 -3.09 -15.32 -12.59
CA LYS A 405 -4.46 -15.15 -13.03
C LYS A 405 -5.24 -14.30 -12.03
N TYR A 406 -6.06 -13.38 -12.54
CA TYR A 406 -6.93 -12.58 -11.69
C TYR A 406 -8.13 -13.41 -11.23
N GLN A 407 -8.51 -13.25 -9.97
CA GLN A 407 -9.74 -13.78 -9.41
C GLN A 407 -10.25 -12.81 -8.35
N PRO A 408 -11.57 -12.51 -8.29
CA PRO A 408 -12.14 -11.74 -7.19
C PRO A 408 -12.01 -12.47 -5.85
N PHE A 409 -11.84 -11.72 -4.77
CA PHE A 409 -11.77 -12.31 -3.43
C PHE A 409 -13.16 -12.38 -2.80
N ASP A 410 -13.68 -13.60 -2.65
CA ASP A 410 -15.00 -13.84 -2.05
C ASP A 410 -14.95 -13.94 -0.51
N GLY A 411 -13.76 -14.01 0.09
CA GLY A 411 -13.60 -14.13 1.54
C GLY A 411 -13.72 -12.82 2.32
N ILE A 412 -13.76 -11.66 1.66
CA ILE A 412 -13.88 -10.35 2.31
C ILE A 412 -15.35 -9.91 2.46
N CYS A 413 -15.71 -9.47 3.67
CA CYS A 413 -17.00 -8.86 3.98
C CYS A 413 -16.85 -7.43 4.50
N LEU A 414 -17.77 -6.55 4.10
CA LEU A 414 -18.00 -5.28 4.80
C LEU A 414 -19.02 -5.52 5.91
N ALA A 415 -18.59 -5.63 7.17
CA ALA A 415 -19.43 -6.00 8.31
C ALA A 415 -18.83 -5.52 9.64
N ASP A 416 -19.69 -5.35 10.65
CA ASP A 416 -19.26 -5.24 12.06
C ASP A 416 -19.13 -6.65 12.65
N THR A 417 -17.89 -7.12 12.83
CA THR A 417 -17.63 -8.49 13.32
C THR A 417 -18.29 -8.79 14.67
N PHE A 418 -18.47 -7.79 15.54
CA PHE A 418 -19.12 -8.02 16.83
C PHE A 418 -20.64 -8.26 16.67
N GLU A 419 -21.32 -7.54 15.76
CA GLU A 419 -22.73 -7.80 15.45
C GLU A 419 -22.95 -9.17 14.78
N LEU A 420 -21.97 -9.64 14.00
CA LEU A 420 -22.01 -10.98 13.40
C LEU A 420 -22.04 -12.09 14.45
N ALA A 421 -21.25 -11.94 15.51
CA ALA A 421 -21.20 -12.90 16.62
C ALA A 421 -22.54 -13.00 17.38
N GLU A 422 -23.37 -11.95 17.35
CA GLU A 422 -24.68 -11.94 18.00
C GLU A 422 -25.82 -12.52 17.13
N ASN A 423 -25.54 -13.06 15.93
CA ASN A 423 -26.53 -13.59 14.98
C ASN A 423 -27.64 -12.59 14.58
N LYS A 424 -27.38 -11.28 14.66
CA LYS A 424 -28.39 -10.23 14.42
C LYS A 424 -28.51 -9.80 12.96
N GLN A 425 -27.56 -10.12 12.10
CA GLN A 425 -27.61 -9.74 10.68
C GLN A 425 -28.35 -10.78 9.85
N VAL A 426 -29.50 -10.39 9.30
CA VAL A 426 -30.38 -11.32 8.56
C VAL A 426 -30.32 -11.06 7.04
N ASP A 427 -30.11 -9.82 6.56
CA ASP A 427 -29.95 -9.51 5.13
C ASP A 427 -29.16 -8.20 4.89
N MET A 428 -28.07 -8.24 4.11
CA MET A 428 -27.21 -7.08 3.79
C MET A 428 -27.66 -6.37 2.49
N PHE A 429 -27.13 -5.15 2.28
CA PHE A 429 -27.39 -4.30 1.11
C PHE A 429 -27.01 -4.88 -0.23
N ALA A 430 -25.94 -5.66 -0.25
CA ALA A 430 -25.55 -6.44 -1.40
C ALA A 430 -25.86 -7.92 -1.12
N PRO A 431 -26.73 -8.56 -1.91
CA PRO A 431 -27.03 -9.98 -1.75
C PRO A 431 -25.76 -10.82 -1.70
N GLU A 432 -24.77 -10.52 -2.54
CA GLU A 432 -23.50 -11.26 -2.51
C GLU A 432 -22.71 -11.05 -1.21
N ASN A 433 -22.66 -9.84 -0.62
CA ASN A 433 -22.00 -9.61 0.68
C ASN A 433 -22.77 -10.32 1.81
N THR A 434 -24.10 -10.40 1.71
CA THR A 434 -24.94 -11.18 2.64
C THR A 434 -24.60 -12.65 2.61
N GLU A 435 -24.50 -13.24 1.43
CA GLU A 435 -24.15 -14.66 1.30
C GLU A 435 -22.75 -14.95 1.82
N ARG A 436 -21.79 -14.03 1.60
CA ARG A 436 -20.45 -14.12 2.19
C ARG A 436 -20.50 -14.12 3.73
N VAL A 437 -21.26 -13.20 4.32
CA VAL A 437 -21.45 -13.13 5.78
C VAL A 437 -22.13 -14.38 6.34
N LYS A 438 -23.22 -14.85 5.72
CA LYS A 438 -23.93 -16.07 6.15
C LYS A 438 -23.03 -17.31 6.08
N LYS A 439 -22.18 -17.39 5.04
CA LYS A 439 -21.16 -18.44 4.93
C LYS A 439 -20.15 -18.34 6.07
N GLN A 440 -19.65 -17.15 6.40
CA GLN A 440 -18.72 -16.97 7.53
C GLN A 440 -19.35 -17.36 8.88
N GLN A 441 -20.61 -16.99 9.14
CA GLN A 441 -21.30 -17.31 10.41
C GLN A 441 -21.43 -18.82 10.69
N THR A 442 -21.43 -19.63 9.63
CA THR A 442 -21.52 -21.09 9.72
C THR A 442 -20.17 -21.80 9.54
N THR A 443 -19.10 -21.04 9.32
CA THR A 443 -17.75 -21.56 9.13
C THR A 443 -17.10 -21.86 10.47
N ASP A 444 -16.51 -23.05 10.60
CA ASP A 444 -15.70 -23.42 11.77
C ASP A 444 -14.27 -22.88 11.60
N PHE A 445 -13.97 -21.77 12.27
CA PHE A 445 -12.67 -21.09 12.16
C PHE A 445 -11.63 -21.73 13.07
N PHE A 446 -10.53 -22.20 12.48
CA PHE A 446 -9.43 -22.81 13.21
C PHE A 446 -8.39 -21.78 13.66
N VAL A 447 -8.21 -20.72 12.88
CA VAL A 447 -7.27 -19.63 13.18
C VAL A 447 -8.00 -18.30 13.11
N ILE A 448 -7.81 -17.48 14.14
CA ILE A 448 -8.18 -16.06 14.14
C ILE A 448 -6.90 -15.26 14.33
N ILE A 449 -6.62 -14.32 13.43
CA ILE A 449 -5.40 -13.50 13.45
C ILE A 449 -5.73 -12.10 12.97
N GLY A 450 -5.14 -11.08 13.58
CA GLY A 450 -5.35 -9.70 13.15
C GLY A 450 -4.78 -8.71 14.17
N ASN A 451 -5.00 -7.43 13.91
CA ASN A 451 -4.72 -6.36 14.86
C ASN A 451 -6.04 -5.69 15.25
N PRO A 452 -6.64 -6.05 16.40
CA PRO A 452 -7.95 -5.53 16.79
C PRO A 452 -7.90 -4.04 17.15
N PRO A 453 -9.03 -3.32 17.08
CA PRO A 453 -9.10 -1.93 17.54
C PRO A 453 -8.91 -1.83 19.06
N TYR A 454 -8.07 -0.89 19.50
CA TYR A 454 -7.84 -0.62 20.92
C TYR A 454 -8.61 0.63 21.37
N ASN A 455 -9.76 0.46 22.02
CA ASN A 455 -10.50 1.58 22.62
C ASN A 455 -11.02 1.21 24.03
N VAL A 456 -10.37 1.78 25.06
CA VAL A 456 -10.73 1.55 26.47
C VAL A 456 -11.88 2.46 26.93
N GLY A 457 -12.21 3.50 26.15
CA GLY A 457 -13.28 4.46 26.43
C GLY A 457 -12.92 5.89 25.99
N GLN A 458 -13.92 6.78 25.95
CA GLN A 458 -13.71 8.19 25.64
C GLN A 458 -12.99 8.92 26.78
N ALA A 459 -11.98 9.74 26.47
CA ALA A 459 -11.32 10.61 27.45
C ALA A 459 -12.22 11.80 27.85
N ASN A 460 -13.12 12.22 26.95
CA ASN A 460 -14.05 13.34 27.17
C ASN A 460 -15.44 13.01 26.60
N GLU A 461 -16.51 13.47 27.24
CA GLU A 461 -17.88 13.22 26.76
C GLU A 461 -18.21 13.94 25.44
N ASN A 462 -17.47 15.00 25.12
CA ASN A 462 -17.62 15.77 23.88
C ASN A 462 -17.02 15.08 22.65
N ASP A 463 -16.27 13.98 22.83
CA ASP A 463 -15.62 13.27 21.73
C ASP A 463 -16.59 12.37 20.96
N ASN A 464 -17.80 12.13 21.51
CA ASN A 464 -18.83 11.25 20.95
C ASN A 464 -18.26 9.86 20.54
N ASN A 465 -17.32 9.36 21.34
CA ASN A 465 -16.50 8.16 21.09
C ASN A 465 -16.78 7.06 22.13
N LYS A 466 -18.04 6.91 22.57
CA LYS A 466 -18.42 5.81 23.47
C LYS A 466 -18.35 4.49 22.72
N ASN A 467 -17.73 3.48 23.34
CA ASN A 467 -17.77 2.11 22.85
C ASN A 467 -19.21 1.67 22.63
N ARG A 468 -19.46 0.99 21.50
CA ARG A 468 -20.77 0.39 21.22
C ARG A 468 -21.07 -0.67 22.26
N GLN A 469 -22.33 -0.75 22.66
CA GLN A 469 -22.78 -1.81 23.55
C GLN A 469 -23.23 -3.01 22.73
N TYR A 470 -22.53 -4.11 22.94
CA TYR A 470 -22.84 -5.43 22.40
C TYR A 470 -23.53 -6.23 23.52
N LYS A 471 -24.62 -6.95 23.18
CA LYS A 471 -25.29 -7.83 24.15
C LYS A 471 -24.43 -9.09 24.31
N THR A 472 -23.95 -9.32 25.53
CA THR A 472 -23.16 -10.50 25.89
C THR A 472 -24.02 -11.70 26.23
#